data_AF-S7XTF1-F1
#
_entry.id   AF-S7XTF1-F1
#
_cell.length_a   1.000
_cell.length_b   1.000
_cell.length_c   1.000
_cell.angle_alpha   90.00
_cell.angle_beta   90.00
_cell.angle_gamma   90.00
#
_symmetry.space_group_name_H-M   'P 1'
#
loop_
_entity.id
_entity.type
_entity.pdbx_description
1 polymer ?
#
loop_
_entity_poly.entity_id
_entity_poly.type
_entity_poly.pdbx_seq_one_letter_code
_entity_poly.pdbx_strand_id
1 'polypeptide(L)'
;MSNSDNDILINTLPTEEEVEMDAIRRSRFTLGVYKVASVETLKFWLMAITFAIIAYIYTLSRGIKEAFIIVRQIPASVNILKLFYVLPIAAISTMIIQNALTYTDNKTILKKILIGYGIYFMIYGFISLPFLPSVESETMRTMLEDSISDGKMKYKKIEDYAAFLYTFISWTSTLHFIVSEIWGTIVLSLLFLSFVNDVCPFKQFMRFITLFYIISNVAVIFSAGSMYFLQLLLKEKGFITGKTCLSCIFLIMGILSLICYVFIVLLDNKVLSKPTYIVETRIKKSKTKTPGFTEGIEMAFDSKLVLGVCFIVFFYNTTANIAGISAKSAQRIMSEKLGTKEDYIIKNQFISQLITGSFTIFILLLPLTKYAVKKTWTIIALASPFFIFISSILIFTLAIYNTILTDTAISVKLLKPIFTSKFVTNILKNLSIDSLDAEVIVGVFSDGLFRVVKYAFFDITKESLSMRIDSTYRSRFKGIYDGIFAKIGRAGSSLLIIIICRFLSIKDMRDASLIFLVINIASVIIWTFIIFYLGSKYNKSINENVTIDLDLAGKQKETIVE
;
A
#
# COMPACT_ATOMS: atom_id res chain seq x y z
N MET A 1 10.62 -8.76 -45.28
CA MET A 1 10.74 -10.03 -44.53
C MET A 1 9.38 -10.67 -44.54
N SER A 2 9.26 -11.74 -45.33
CA SER A 2 8.03 -12.37 -45.79
C SER A 2 7.36 -13.20 -44.71
N ASN A 3 6.04 -13.41 -44.84
CA ASN A 3 5.20 -14.20 -43.92
C ASN A 3 5.73 -15.62 -43.64
N SER A 4 6.61 -16.17 -44.49
CA SER A 4 7.30 -17.46 -44.29
C SER A 4 8.24 -17.49 -43.08
N ASP A 5 8.93 -16.39 -42.76
CA ASP A 5 9.92 -16.36 -41.67
C ASP A 5 9.24 -16.29 -40.29
N ASN A 6 8.04 -15.69 -40.23
CA ASN A 6 7.24 -15.65 -39.00
C ASN A 6 6.62 -17.03 -38.69
N ASP A 7 6.20 -17.80 -39.69
CA ASP A 7 5.62 -19.12 -39.49
C ASP A 7 6.68 -20.17 -39.09
N ILE A 8 7.92 -20.05 -39.58
CA ILE A 8 9.05 -20.91 -39.16
C ILE A 8 9.50 -20.57 -37.72
N LEU A 9 9.46 -19.29 -37.33
CA LEU A 9 9.74 -18.90 -35.95
C LEU A 9 8.69 -19.44 -34.97
N ILE A 10 7.41 -19.48 -35.36
CA ILE A 10 6.33 -19.98 -34.49
C ILE A 10 6.52 -21.49 -34.23
N ASN A 11 6.93 -22.28 -35.22
CA ASN A 11 7.15 -23.72 -35.07
C ASN A 11 8.41 -24.13 -34.28
N THR A 12 9.28 -23.18 -33.90
CA THR A 12 10.49 -23.43 -33.10
C THR A 12 10.37 -22.93 -31.66
N LEU A 13 9.23 -22.33 -31.30
CA LEU A 13 8.97 -21.83 -29.95
C LEU A 13 8.41 -22.97 -29.07
N PRO A 14 8.91 -23.14 -27.83
CA PRO A 14 8.41 -24.15 -26.91
C PRO A 14 6.94 -23.89 -26.56
N THR A 15 6.17 -24.95 -26.33
CA THR A 15 4.77 -24.84 -25.89
C THR A 15 4.67 -24.39 -24.43
N GLU A 16 3.52 -23.87 -24.01
CA GLU A 16 3.31 -23.40 -22.62
C GLU A 16 3.56 -24.54 -21.59
N GLU A 17 3.25 -25.79 -21.96
CA GLU A 17 3.53 -26.97 -21.13
C GLU A 17 5.02 -27.31 -21.04
N GLU A 18 5.77 -27.20 -22.12
CA GLU A 18 7.23 -27.41 -22.12
C GLU A 18 7.95 -26.36 -21.26
N VAL A 19 7.51 -25.10 -21.34
CA VAL A 19 7.99 -24.00 -20.49
C VAL A 19 7.62 -24.26 -19.01
N GLU A 20 6.45 -24.83 -18.74
CA GLU A 20 6.04 -25.22 -17.39
C GLU A 20 6.90 -26.37 -16.84
N MET A 21 7.24 -27.34 -17.67
CA MET A 21 8.13 -28.45 -17.31
C MET A 21 9.57 -28.01 -17.05
N ASP A 22 10.14 -27.11 -17.86
CA ASP A 22 11.48 -26.53 -17.61
C ASP A 22 11.49 -25.71 -16.30
N ALA A 23 10.44 -24.92 -16.06
CA ALA A 23 10.29 -24.18 -14.81
C ALA A 23 10.22 -25.11 -13.59
N ILE A 24 9.51 -26.23 -13.67
CA ILE A 24 9.44 -27.25 -12.60
C ILE A 24 10.79 -27.93 -12.41
N ARG A 25 11.50 -28.26 -13.49
CA ARG A 25 12.83 -28.88 -13.45
C ARG A 25 13.84 -27.99 -12.72
N ARG A 26 13.91 -26.70 -13.08
CA ARG A 26 14.77 -25.71 -12.42
C ARG A 26 14.37 -25.44 -10.97
N SER A 27 13.07 -25.51 -10.69
CA SER A 27 12.54 -25.35 -9.33
C SER A 27 13.04 -26.42 -8.37
N ARG A 28 13.29 -27.65 -8.83
CA ARG A 28 13.85 -28.72 -7.97
C ARG A 28 15.21 -28.38 -7.39
N PHE A 29 16.05 -27.64 -8.12
CA PHE A 29 17.37 -27.21 -7.66
C PHE A 29 17.33 -26.08 -6.62
N THR A 30 16.19 -25.40 -6.46
CA THR A 30 16.02 -24.27 -5.53
C THR A 30 14.97 -24.57 -4.46
N LEU A 31 14.81 -25.84 -4.06
CA LEU A 31 13.81 -26.29 -3.08
C LEU A 31 12.39 -25.81 -3.41
N GLY A 32 12.05 -25.69 -4.69
CA GLY A 32 10.72 -25.26 -5.12
C GLY A 32 10.52 -23.74 -5.16
N VAL A 33 11.54 -22.91 -4.96
CA VAL A 33 11.43 -21.44 -4.87
C VAL A 33 11.48 -20.79 -6.26
N TYR A 34 12.51 -21.06 -7.05
CA TYR A 34 12.70 -20.41 -8.35
C TYR A 34 12.01 -21.20 -9.46
N LYS A 35 10.77 -20.83 -9.78
CA LYS A 35 9.95 -21.42 -10.86
C LYS A 35 9.95 -20.54 -12.12
N VAL A 36 11.13 -20.28 -12.67
CA VAL A 36 11.30 -19.47 -13.89
C VAL A 36 12.01 -20.32 -14.95
N ALA A 37 11.40 -20.41 -16.13
CA ALA A 37 11.99 -21.12 -17.26
C ALA A 37 13.20 -20.36 -17.82
N SER A 38 14.09 -21.08 -18.50
CA SER A 38 15.26 -20.53 -19.18
C SER A 38 14.94 -19.34 -20.10
N VAL A 39 13.96 -19.53 -20.97
CA VAL A 39 13.51 -18.54 -21.96
C VAL A 39 12.90 -17.29 -21.31
N GLU A 40 12.32 -17.43 -20.11
CA GLU A 40 11.64 -16.34 -19.41
C GLU A 40 12.57 -15.55 -18.46
N THR A 41 13.82 -15.98 -18.29
CA THR A 41 14.71 -15.45 -17.24
C THR A 41 15.03 -13.96 -17.42
N LEU A 42 15.30 -13.52 -18.65
CA LEU A 42 15.58 -12.10 -18.92
C LEU A 42 14.33 -11.21 -18.68
N LYS A 43 13.16 -11.68 -19.13
CA LYS A 43 11.86 -11.03 -18.88
C LYS A 43 11.63 -10.86 -17.38
N PHE A 44 11.81 -11.95 -16.65
CA PHE A 44 11.61 -12.01 -15.21
C PHE A 44 12.51 -11.03 -14.46
N TRP A 45 13.83 -11.05 -14.69
CA TRP A 45 14.76 -10.19 -13.96
C TRP A 45 14.55 -8.71 -14.24
N LEU A 46 14.29 -8.31 -15.48
CA LEU A 46 14.00 -6.91 -15.80
C LEU A 46 12.73 -6.40 -15.09
N MET A 47 11.67 -7.21 -15.04
CA MET A 47 10.44 -6.87 -14.31
C MET A 47 10.65 -6.87 -12.80
N ALA A 48 11.34 -7.89 -12.26
CA ALA A 48 11.63 -8.02 -10.84
C ALA A 48 12.48 -6.85 -10.30
N ILE A 49 13.54 -6.48 -11.01
CA ILE A 49 14.41 -5.35 -10.63
C ILE A 49 13.62 -4.03 -10.69
N THR A 50 12.82 -3.84 -11.75
CA THR A 50 11.96 -2.65 -11.86
C THR A 50 10.98 -2.57 -10.68
N PHE A 51 10.35 -3.70 -10.31
CA PHE A 51 9.45 -3.74 -9.15
C PHE A 51 10.19 -3.46 -7.84
N ALA A 52 11.40 -3.98 -7.68
CA ALA A 52 12.25 -3.75 -6.52
C ALA A 52 12.58 -2.28 -6.34
N ILE A 53 12.99 -1.60 -7.42
CA ILE A 53 13.33 -0.17 -7.38
C ILE A 53 12.08 0.66 -7.09
N ILE A 54 10.93 0.35 -7.72
CA ILE A 54 9.66 1.05 -7.43
C ILE A 54 9.26 0.88 -5.96
N ALA A 55 9.40 -0.33 -5.42
CA ALA A 55 9.11 -0.63 -4.03
C ALA A 55 10.08 0.08 -3.07
N TYR A 56 11.37 0.12 -3.39
CA TYR A 56 12.39 0.85 -2.62
C TYR A 56 12.04 2.35 -2.54
N ILE A 57 11.77 3.00 -3.68
CA ILE A 57 11.38 4.43 -3.71
C ILE A 57 10.11 4.63 -2.90
N TYR A 58 9.12 3.74 -3.04
CA TYR A 58 7.87 3.82 -2.28
C TYR A 58 8.11 3.77 -0.76
N THR A 59 8.87 2.78 -0.27
CA THR A 59 9.08 2.61 1.16
C THR A 59 9.94 3.71 1.76
N LEU A 60 10.95 4.16 1.03
CA LEU A 60 11.82 5.24 1.47
C LEU A 60 11.06 6.57 1.54
N SER A 61 10.37 6.93 0.46
CA SER A 61 9.55 8.16 0.43
C SER A 61 8.45 8.13 1.48
N ARG A 62 7.80 6.98 1.71
CA ARG A 62 6.78 6.85 2.75
C ARG A 62 7.34 7.15 4.14
N GLY A 63 8.52 6.63 4.46
CA GLY A 63 9.08 6.86 5.79
C GLY A 63 9.58 8.30 5.99
N ILE A 64 10.13 8.94 4.94
CA ILE A 64 10.56 10.35 4.98
C ILE A 64 9.35 11.26 5.16
N LYS A 65 8.26 10.99 4.43
CA LYS A 65 6.98 11.69 4.55
C LYS A 65 6.48 11.75 5.99
N GLU A 66 6.53 10.63 6.70
CA GLU A 66 6.01 10.54 8.07
C GLU A 66 6.86 11.37 9.05
N ALA A 67 8.19 11.38 8.86
CA ALA A 67 9.09 12.24 9.63
C ALA A 67 8.81 13.74 9.41
N PHE A 68 8.62 14.18 8.15
CA PHE A 68 8.38 15.60 7.85
C PHE A 68 7.12 16.14 8.49
N ILE A 69 6.02 15.38 8.47
CA ILE A 69 4.77 15.84 9.09
C ILE A 69 4.96 16.02 10.58
N ILE A 70 5.60 15.07 11.27
CA ILE A 70 5.69 15.14 12.72
C ILE A 70 6.60 16.28 13.17
N VAL A 71 7.61 16.63 12.36
CA VAL A 71 8.49 17.79 12.61
C VAL A 71 7.79 19.12 12.30
N ARG A 72 7.00 19.20 11.23
CA ARG A 72 6.53 20.48 10.67
C ARG A 72 5.03 20.76 10.83
N GLN A 73 4.24 19.75 11.18
CA GLN A 73 2.78 19.83 11.25
C GLN A 73 2.22 19.15 12.51
N ILE A 74 0.96 19.47 12.81
CA ILE A 74 0.17 18.91 13.92
C ILE A 74 -0.37 17.52 13.51
N PRO A 75 -0.58 16.54 14.43
CA PRO A 75 -0.93 15.18 14.00
C PRO A 75 -2.32 15.11 13.37
N ALA A 76 -3.23 16.02 13.76
CA ALA A 76 -4.52 16.20 13.12
C ALA A 76 -4.40 16.56 11.61
N SER A 77 -3.31 17.22 11.20
CA SER A 77 -3.05 17.56 9.80
C SER A 77 -2.92 16.32 8.92
N VAL A 78 -2.47 15.18 9.45
CA VAL A 78 -2.39 13.92 8.68
C VAL A 78 -3.76 13.45 8.19
N ASN A 79 -4.77 13.55 9.05
CA ASN A 79 -6.13 13.12 8.71
C ASN A 79 -6.75 14.07 7.69
N ILE A 80 -6.49 15.37 7.82
CA ILE A 80 -6.89 16.41 6.87
C ILE A 80 -6.22 16.18 5.51
N LEU A 81 -4.91 15.95 5.47
CA LEU A 81 -4.16 15.69 4.24
C LEU A 81 -4.70 14.46 3.49
N LYS A 82 -4.99 13.38 4.21
CA LYS A 82 -5.56 12.16 3.62
C LYS A 82 -6.95 12.40 3.01
N LEU A 83 -7.78 13.19 3.68
CA LEU A 83 -9.17 13.44 3.27
C LEU A 83 -9.28 14.46 2.14
N PHE A 84 -8.68 15.65 2.31
CA PHE A 84 -8.88 16.79 1.43
C PHE A 84 -7.90 16.90 0.27
N TYR A 85 -6.72 16.29 0.37
CA TYR A 85 -5.70 16.38 -0.67
C TYR A 85 -5.47 15.03 -1.36
N VAL A 86 -5.11 14.00 -0.60
CA VAL A 86 -4.72 12.71 -1.20
C VAL A 86 -5.88 12.03 -1.90
N LEU A 87 -7.07 12.01 -1.30
CA LEU A 87 -8.25 11.37 -1.92
C LEU A 87 -8.63 12.01 -3.27
N PRO A 88 -8.90 13.33 -3.37
CA PRO A 88 -9.30 13.93 -4.64
C PRO A 88 -8.20 13.85 -5.68
N ILE A 89 -6.93 14.10 -5.32
CA ILE A 89 -5.83 14.04 -6.27
C ILE A 89 -5.62 12.60 -6.77
N ALA A 90 -5.72 11.59 -5.91
CA ALA A 90 -5.63 10.19 -6.33
C ALA A 90 -6.81 9.77 -7.22
N ALA A 91 -8.03 10.24 -6.92
CA ALA A 91 -9.21 9.98 -7.74
C ALA A 91 -9.04 10.60 -9.13
N ILE A 92 -8.73 11.90 -9.22
CA ILE A 92 -8.49 12.61 -10.48
C ILE A 92 -7.36 11.96 -11.27
N SER A 93 -6.24 11.65 -10.61
CA SER A 93 -5.10 11.02 -11.29
C SER A 93 -5.46 9.63 -11.82
N THR A 94 -6.26 8.85 -11.09
CA THR A 94 -6.77 7.56 -11.55
C THR A 94 -7.69 7.74 -12.76
N MET A 95 -8.59 8.73 -12.74
CA MET A 95 -9.47 9.05 -13.88
C MET A 95 -8.66 9.41 -15.13
N ILE A 96 -7.64 10.25 -14.99
CA ILE A 96 -6.75 10.65 -16.10
C ILE A 96 -6.04 9.43 -16.67
N ILE A 97 -5.50 8.56 -15.82
CA ILE A 97 -4.80 7.35 -16.26
C ILE A 97 -5.74 6.38 -16.96
N GLN A 98 -6.96 6.20 -16.44
CA GLN A 98 -7.95 5.31 -17.05
C GLN A 98 -8.42 5.81 -18.41
N ASN A 99 -8.60 7.12 -18.56
CA ASN A 99 -8.86 7.73 -19.86
C ASN A 99 -7.66 7.53 -20.79
N ALA A 100 -6.43 7.76 -20.32
CA ALA A 100 -5.21 7.55 -21.11
C ALA A 100 -5.03 6.09 -21.55
N LEU A 101 -5.42 5.11 -20.73
CA LEU A 101 -5.40 3.68 -21.05
C LEU A 101 -6.34 3.30 -22.20
N THR A 102 -7.28 4.18 -22.57
CA THR A 102 -8.16 3.96 -23.74
C THR A 102 -7.46 4.27 -25.06
N TYR A 103 -6.50 5.20 -25.03
CA TYR A 103 -5.78 5.68 -26.23
C TYR A 103 -4.33 5.20 -26.32
N THR A 104 -3.76 4.68 -25.23
CA THR A 104 -2.33 4.40 -25.12
C THR A 104 -2.08 3.16 -24.27
N ASP A 105 -1.05 2.39 -24.65
CA ASP A 105 -0.62 1.24 -23.88
C ASP A 105 -0.16 1.62 -22.47
N ASN A 106 -0.47 0.74 -21.52
CA ASN A 106 -0.08 0.86 -20.12
C ASN A 106 1.44 1.07 -19.91
N LYS A 107 2.28 0.38 -20.71
CA LYS A 107 3.74 0.54 -20.68
C LYS A 107 4.20 1.97 -20.99
N THR A 108 3.54 2.65 -21.91
CA THR A 108 3.89 4.01 -22.33
C THR A 108 3.46 5.03 -21.28
N ILE A 109 2.32 4.80 -20.65
CA ILE A 109 1.83 5.62 -19.53
C ILE A 109 2.78 5.50 -18.34
N LEU A 110 3.18 4.27 -17.98
CA LEU A 110 4.16 4.01 -16.92
C LEU A 110 5.50 4.72 -17.19
N LYS A 111 6.02 4.64 -18.43
CA LYS A 111 7.25 5.36 -18.84
C LYS A 111 7.14 6.87 -18.62
N LYS A 112 6.05 7.51 -19.06
CA LYS A 112 5.84 8.96 -18.91
C LYS A 112 5.75 9.39 -17.45
N ILE A 113 5.04 8.62 -16.62
CA ILE A 113 4.86 8.92 -15.20
C ILE A 113 6.18 8.78 -14.44
N LEU A 114 7.00 7.76 -14.73
CA LEU A 114 8.32 7.60 -14.11
C LEU A 114 9.28 8.76 -14.40
N ILE A 115 9.24 9.32 -15.62
CA ILE A 115 10.00 10.53 -15.96
C ILE A 115 9.50 11.72 -15.13
N GLY A 116 8.18 11.92 -15.06
CA GLY A 116 7.59 13.02 -14.29
C GLY A 116 7.98 12.98 -12.80
N TYR A 117 7.94 11.79 -12.19
CA TYR A 117 8.41 11.60 -10.81
C TYR A 117 9.92 11.76 -10.65
N GLY A 118 10.71 11.32 -11.63
CA GLY A 118 12.17 11.53 -11.63
C GLY A 118 12.52 13.01 -11.59
N ILE A 119 11.88 13.81 -12.45
CA ILE A 119 12.04 15.27 -12.48
C ILE A 119 11.59 15.89 -11.15
N TYR A 120 10.44 15.48 -10.62
CA TYR A 120 9.95 15.96 -9.33
C TYR A 120 10.96 15.73 -8.20
N PHE A 121 11.50 14.51 -8.06
CA PHE A 121 12.45 14.20 -6.99
C PHE A 121 13.76 14.97 -7.14
N MET A 122 14.21 15.21 -8.37
CA MET A 122 15.37 16.06 -8.64
C MET A 122 15.12 17.52 -8.24
N ILE A 123 13.98 18.09 -8.65
CA ILE A 123 13.59 19.46 -8.28
C ILE A 123 13.45 19.60 -6.76
N TYR A 124 12.80 18.65 -6.10
CA TYR A 124 12.62 18.67 -4.65
C TYR A 124 13.96 18.58 -3.91
N GLY A 125 14.86 17.70 -4.37
CA GLY A 125 16.20 17.54 -3.83
C GLY A 125 17.08 18.78 -4.00
N PHE A 126 17.12 19.39 -5.18
CA PHE A 126 18.00 20.53 -5.49
C PHE A 126 17.47 21.88 -5.01
N ILE A 127 16.14 22.09 -5.09
CA ILE A 127 15.56 23.42 -4.88
C ILE A 127 14.84 23.48 -3.53
N SER A 128 13.91 22.55 -3.27
CA SER A 128 13.01 22.67 -2.12
C SER A 128 13.70 22.50 -0.77
N LEU A 129 14.65 21.57 -0.65
CA LEU A 129 15.32 21.29 0.63
C LEU A 129 16.46 22.27 0.96
N PRO A 130 17.35 22.65 0.02
CA PRO A 130 18.44 23.60 0.31
C PRO A 130 17.94 25.02 0.54
N PHE A 131 16.89 25.46 -0.15
CA PHE A 131 16.33 26.81 -0.03
C PHE A 131 15.08 26.89 0.84
N LEU A 132 14.89 25.91 1.73
CA LEU A 132 13.67 25.80 2.56
C LEU A 132 13.27 27.11 3.28
N PRO A 133 14.18 27.91 3.88
CA PRO A 133 13.83 29.17 4.54
C PRO A 133 13.34 30.27 3.60
N SER A 134 13.70 30.20 2.31
CA SER A 134 13.24 31.14 1.27
C SER A 134 11.94 30.68 0.63
N VAL A 135 11.68 29.37 0.64
CA VAL A 135 10.53 28.71 0.00
C VAL A 135 9.33 28.60 0.95
N GLU A 136 9.59 28.40 2.25
CA GLU A 136 8.61 28.46 3.33
C GLU A 136 8.87 29.71 4.16
N SER A 137 7.85 30.56 4.34
CA SER A 137 7.97 31.73 5.23
C SER A 137 8.06 31.25 6.68
N GLU A 138 9.28 31.14 7.19
CA GLU A 138 9.58 30.82 8.60
C GLU A 138 8.79 31.74 9.55
N THR A 139 8.65 33.01 9.15
CA THR A 139 7.91 34.05 9.87
C THR A 139 6.42 33.75 10.01
N MET A 140 5.78 33.24 8.95
CA MET A 140 4.35 32.89 8.99
C MET A 140 4.11 31.66 9.87
N ARG A 141 5.08 30.73 9.91
CA ARG A 141 5.03 29.55 10.80
C ARG A 141 5.16 29.95 12.27
N THR A 142 6.14 30.79 12.60
CA THR A 142 6.31 31.27 13.99
C THR A 142 5.13 32.10 14.46
N MET A 143 4.56 32.97 13.60
CA MET A 143 3.34 33.71 13.93
C MET A 143 2.14 32.80 14.21
N LEU A 144 2.00 31.69 13.48
CA LEU A 144 0.95 30.70 13.74
C LEU A 144 1.22 29.93 15.04
N GLU A 145 2.46 29.51 15.28
CA GLU A 145 2.87 28.83 16.52
C GLU A 145 2.62 29.70 17.76
N ASP A 146 2.97 30.99 17.70
CA ASP A 146 2.70 31.96 18.78
C ASP A 146 1.20 32.18 18.97
N SER A 147 0.42 32.27 17.88
CA SER A 147 -1.05 32.42 17.96
C SER A 147 -1.76 31.20 18.56
N ILE A 148 -1.15 30.02 18.45
CA ILE A 148 -1.67 28.75 18.99
C ILE A 148 -1.21 28.52 20.43
N SER A 149 0.03 28.93 20.75
CA SER A 149 0.65 28.89 22.07
C SER A 149 -0.21 29.55 23.15
N ASP A 150 -0.88 30.65 22.80
CA ASP A 150 -1.78 31.42 23.67
C ASP A 150 -2.98 30.65 24.26
N GLY A 151 -3.26 29.42 23.80
CA GLY A 151 -4.37 28.61 24.32
C GLY A 151 -5.78 29.13 23.98
N LYS A 152 -5.90 30.31 23.36
CA LYS A 152 -7.18 30.90 22.93
C LYS A 152 -7.89 30.06 21.86
N MET A 153 -7.13 29.43 20.97
CA MET A 153 -7.69 28.49 19.98
C MET A 153 -8.22 27.20 20.63
N LYS A 154 -7.58 26.75 21.72
CA LYS A 154 -8.03 25.61 22.54
C LYS A 154 -9.39 25.90 23.18
N TYR A 155 -9.56 27.10 23.74
CA TYR A 155 -10.83 27.52 24.33
C TYR A 155 -11.96 27.61 23.29
N LYS A 156 -11.67 28.07 22.06
CA LYS A 156 -12.67 28.20 21.00
C LYS A 156 -12.94 26.91 20.21
N LYS A 157 -12.27 25.78 20.51
CA LYS A 157 -12.33 24.53 19.73
C LYS A 157 -11.99 24.71 18.24
N ILE A 158 -11.03 25.60 17.91
CA ILE A 158 -10.62 25.92 16.53
C ILE A 158 -9.33 25.16 16.13
N GLU A 159 -8.84 24.24 16.97
CA GLU A 159 -7.58 23.50 16.73
C GLU A 159 -7.58 22.70 15.40
N ASP A 160 -8.74 22.21 14.95
CA ASP A 160 -8.88 21.53 13.66
C ASP A 160 -8.60 22.48 12.47
N TYR A 161 -8.97 23.76 12.59
CA TYR A 161 -8.64 24.79 11.60
C TYR A 161 -7.16 25.14 11.63
N ALA A 162 -6.53 25.12 12.80
CA ALA A 162 -5.07 25.28 12.89
C ALA A 162 -4.36 24.14 12.13
N ALA A 163 -4.82 22.90 12.30
CA ALA A 163 -4.29 21.76 11.56
C ALA A 163 -4.46 21.91 10.04
N PHE A 164 -5.55 22.54 9.57
CA PHE A 164 -5.74 22.91 8.17
C PHE A 164 -4.75 24.00 7.74
N LEU A 165 -4.58 25.08 8.51
CA LEU A 165 -3.66 26.17 8.20
C LEU A 165 -2.19 25.69 8.09
N TYR A 166 -1.75 24.79 8.97
CA TYR A 166 -0.40 24.20 8.88
C TYR A 166 -0.14 23.47 7.56
N THR A 167 -1.18 22.91 6.93
CA THR A 167 -1.01 22.26 5.62
C THR A 167 -0.73 23.26 4.50
N PHE A 168 -1.20 24.50 4.60
CA PHE A 168 -0.92 25.58 3.65
C PHE A 168 0.41 26.27 3.91
N ILE A 169 0.75 26.51 5.18
CA ILE A 169 2.00 27.19 5.53
C ILE A 169 3.20 26.30 5.17
N SER A 170 3.15 25.02 5.56
CA SER A 170 4.20 24.04 5.26
C SER A 170 3.88 23.26 3.98
N TRP A 171 3.66 24.00 2.88
CA TRP A 171 3.22 23.45 1.61
C TRP A 171 4.22 22.46 0.99
N THR A 172 5.54 22.59 1.27
CA THR A 172 6.54 21.66 0.71
C THR A 172 6.35 20.25 1.27
N SER A 173 6.04 20.15 2.57
CA SER A 173 5.77 18.89 3.26
C SER A 173 4.44 18.28 2.84
N THR A 174 3.42 19.13 2.67
CA THR A 174 2.12 18.75 2.10
C THR A 174 2.27 18.19 0.68
N LEU A 175 3.06 18.86 -0.18
CA LEU A 175 3.33 18.40 -1.54
C LEU A 175 4.04 17.04 -1.53
N HIS A 176 5.11 16.90 -0.74
CA HIS A 176 5.80 15.61 -0.61
C HIS A 176 4.88 14.51 -0.09
N PHE A 177 3.99 14.82 0.86
CA PHE A 177 3.00 13.90 1.36
C PHE A 177 2.09 13.35 0.26
N ILE A 178 1.54 14.25 -0.55
CA ILE A 178 0.66 13.91 -1.67
C ILE A 178 1.41 13.05 -2.68
N VAL A 179 2.58 13.50 -3.12
CA VAL A 179 3.36 12.80 -4.16
C VAL A 179 3.79 11.39 -3.70
N SER A 180 4.22 11.26 -2.45
CA SER A 180 4.57 9.98 -1.82
C SER A 180 3.39 9.00 -1.72
N GLU A 181 2.20 9.49 -1.33
CA GLU A 181 0.99 8.68 -1.27
C GLU A 181 0.50 8.25 -2.66
N ILE A 182 0.64 9.11 -3.67
CA ILE A 182 0.22 8.81 -5.04
C ILE A 182 1.16 7.78 -5.68
N TRP A 183 2.47 7.87 -5.45
CA TRP A 183 3.46 6.92 -6.01
C TRP A 183 3.09 5.47 -5.72
N GLY A 184 2.79 5.15 -4.46
CA GLY A 184 2.43 3.79 -4.06
C GLY A 184 1.12 3.28 -4.65
N THR A 185 0.23 4.18 -5.07
CA THR A 185 -1.11 3.82 -5.57
C THR A 185 -1.09 3.68 -7.07
N ILE A 186 -0.54 4.68 -7.74
CA ILE A 186 -0.51 4.79 -9.18
C ILE A 186 0.61 3.95 -9.78
N VAL A 187 1.85 4.16 -9.32
CA VAL A 187 3.02 3.52 -9.94
C VAL A 187 3.08 2.05 -9.54
N LEU A 188 3.04 1.77 -8.23
CA LEU A 188 3.18 0.40 -7.71
C LEU A 188 1.91 -0.44 -7.92
N SER A 189 0.76 -0.04 -7.35
CA SER A 189 -0.44 -0.89 -7.32
C SER A 189 -1.24 -0.90 -8.64
N LEU A 190 -1.33 0.23 -9.34
CA LEU A 190 -2.13 0.34 -10.57
C LEU A 190 -1.31 0.02 -11.82
N LEU A 191 -0.37 0.88 -12.19
CA LEU A 191 0.33 0.82 -13.48
C LEU A 191 1.27 -0.39 -13.58
N PHE A 192 2.15 -0.58 -12.60
CA PHE A 192 3.13 -1.66 -12.66
C PHE A 192 2.44 -3.03 -12.61
N LEU A 193 1.54 -3.27 -11.64
CA LEU A 193 0.83 -4.55 -11.58
C LEU A 193 -0.09 -4.76 -12.78
N SER A 194 -0.74 -3.72 -13.32
CA SER A 194 -1.49 -3.85 -14.57
C SER A 194 -0.55 -4.20 -15.72
N PHE A 195 0.66 -3.63 -15.75
CA PHE A 195 1.64 -3.89 -16.80
C PHE A 195 2.13 -5.34 -16.73
N VAL A 196 2.33 -5.87 -15.52
CA VAL A 196 2.62 -7.30 -15.33
C VAL A 196 1.46 -8.18 -15.83
N ASN A 197 0.21 -7.80 -15.54
CA ASN A 197 -0.98 -8.54 -15.95
C ASN A 197 -1.16 -8.56 -17.48
N ASP A 198 -0.83 -7.46 -18.16
CA ASP A 198 -0.94 -7.34 -19.62
C ASP A 198 0.14 -8.18 -20.34
N VAL A 199 1.30 -8.34 -19.71
CA VAL A 199 2.49 -8.98 -20.28
C VAL A 199 2.59 -10.48 -19.97
N CYS A 200 2.01 -10.95 -18.86
CA CYS A 200 2.13 -12.33 -18.40
C CYS A 200 0.78 -13.06 -18.46
N PRO A 201 0.68 -14.23 -19.13
CA PRO A 201 -0.52 -15.06 -19.04
C PRO A 201 -0.69 -15.64 -17.64
N PHE A 202 -1.89 -16.17 -17.36
CA PHE A 202 -2.31 -16.61 -16.03
C PHE A 202 -1.30 -17.53 -15.35
N LYS A 203 -0.88 -18.63 -16.00
CA LYS A 203 0.06 -19.59 -15.40
C LYS A 203 1.42 -18.95 -15.08
N GLN A 204 1.96 -18.15 -16.00
CA GLN A 204 3.23 -17.42 -15.80
C GLN A 204 3.10 -16.42 -14.64
N PHE A 205 2.01 -15.66 -14.59
CA PHE A 205 1.74 -14.65 -13.57
C PHE A 205 1.75 -15.24 -12.15
N MET A 206 1.05 -16.37 -11.96
CA MET A 206 0.96 -17.02 -10.63
C MET A 206 2.33 -17.46 -10.10
N ARG A 207 3.29 -17.81 -10.98
CA ARG A 207 4.67 -18.11 -10.60
C ARG A 207 5.45 -16.84 -10.27
N PHE A 208 5.28 -15.80 -11.08
CA PHE A 208 6.10 -14.58 -11.01
C PHE A 208 5.71 -13.67 -9.87
N ILE A 209 4.40 -13.55 -9.55
CA ILE A 209 3.91 -12.61 -8.55
C ILE A 209 4.55 -12.86 -7.17
N THR A 210 4.66 -14.13 -6.75
CA THR A 210 5.30 -14.50 -5.48
C THR A 210 6.77 -14.09 -5.46
N LEU A 211 7.49 -14.35 -6.55
CA LEU A 211 8.90 -13.99 -6.68
C LEU A 211 9.13 -12.47 -6.74
N PHE A 212 8.23 -11.74 -7.40
CA PHE A 212 8.24 -10.27 -7.40
C PHE A 212 8.09 -9.72 -6.00
N TYR A 213 7.17 -10.24 -5.19
CA TYR A 213 7.04 -9.80 -3.81
C TYR A 213 8.25 -10.18 -2.94
N ILE A 214 8.91 -11.32 -3.17
CA ILE A 214 10.17 -11.65 -2.47
C ILE A 214 11.25 -10.61 -2.80
N ILE A 215 11.50 -10.35 -4.09
CA ILE A 215 12.55 -9.41 -4.53
C ILE A 215 12.21 -7.97 -4.10
N SER A 216 10.94 -7.58 -4.16
CA SER A 216 10.46 -6.29 -3.65
C SER A 216 10.71 -6.13 -2.15
N ASN A 217 10.52 -7.17 -1.35
CA ASN A 217 10.79 -7.09 0.09
C ASN A 217 12.28 -7.10 0.43
N VAL A 218 13.15 -7.63 -0.44
CA VAL A 218 14.60 -7.40 -0.34
C VAL A 218 14.91 -5.92 -0.50
N ALA A 219 14.28 -5.24 -1.46
CA ALA A 219 14.36 -3.79 -1.61
C ALA A 219 13.82 -3.02 -0.39
N VAL A 220 12.76 -3.52 0.28
CA VAL A 220 12.28 -2.94 1.54
C VAL A 220 13.34 -3.01 2.64
N ILE A 221 14.12 -4.10 2.73
CA ILE A 221 15.24 -4.21 3.67
C ILE A 221 16.35 -3.20 3.35
N PHE A 222 16.69 -3.02 2.06
CA PHE A 222 17.64 -1.98 1.64
C PHE A 222 17.14 -0.57 2.01
N SER A 223 15.84 -0.30 1.84
CA SER A 223 15.22 0.96 2.29
C SER A 223 15.36 1.15 3.80
N ALA A 224 15.21 0.08 4.59
CA ALA A 224 15.43 0.14 6.04
C ALA A 224 16.88 0.53 6.36
N GLY A 225 17.87 -0.04 5.67
CA GLY A 225 19.27 0.36 5.79
C GLY A 225 19.51 1.83 5.49
N SER A 226 18.87 2.38 4.43
CA SER A 226 18.95 3.81 4.13
C SER A 226 18.33 4.68 5.22
N MET A 227 17.24 4.23 5.86
CA MET A 227 16.64 4.93 7.00
C MET A 227 17.53 4.93 8.24
N TYR A 228 18.17 3.80 8.53
CA TYR A 228 19.13 3.70 9.63
C TYR A 228 20.32 4.64 9.41
N PHE A 229 20.84 4.73 8.18
CA PHE A 229 21.90 5.67 7.84
C PHE A 229 21.47 7.13 8.04
N LEU A 230 20.25 7.50 7.61
CA LEU A 230 19.69 8.82 7.84
C LEU A 230 19.55 9.13 9.34
N GLN A 231 19.09 8.15 10.12
CA GLN A 231 18.95 8.25 11.57
C GLN A 231 20.29 8.56 12.25
N LEU A 232 21.34 7.79 11.95
CA LEU A 232 22.67 8.00 12.52
C LEU A 232 23.22 9.39 12.21
N LEU A 233 23.07 9.84 10.96
CA LEU A 233 23.57 11.15 10.54
C LEU A 233 22.83 12.31 11.22
N LEU A 234 21.51 12.19 11.41
CA LEU A 234 20.71 13.17 12.13
C LEU A 234 21.12 13.26 13.61
N LYS A 235 21.52 12.13 14.21
CA LYS A 235 21.94 12.06 15.60
C LYS A 235 23.37 12.58 15.82
N GLU A 236 24.32 12.23 14.96
CA GLU A 236 25.75 12.46 15.19
C GLU A 236 26.32 13.72 14.53
N LYS A 237 25.82 14.13 13.35
CA LYS A 237 26.49 15.15 12.51
C LYS A 237 25.74 16.49 12.38
N GLY A 238 24.69 16.69 13.18
CA GLY A 238 23.95 17.95 13.24
C GLY A 238 23.00 18.21 12.06
N PHE A 239 22.17 19.26 12.19
CA PHE A 239 21.03 19.56 11.32
C PHE A 239 21.41 19.85 9.85
N ILE A 240 22.55 20.51 9.61
CA ILE A 240 23.00 20.88 8.26
C ILE A 240 23.38 19.63 7.46
N THR A 241 24.17 18.73 8.04
CA THR A 241 24.56 17.47 7.39
C THR A 241 23.36 16.56 7.16
N GLY A 242 22.40 16.53 8.09
CA GLY A 242 21.13 15.82 7.91
C GLY A 242 20.33 16.31 6.70
N LYS A 243 20.19 17.64 6.52
CA LYS A 243 19.52 18.24 5.36
C LYS A 243 20.20 17.91 4.03
N THR A 244 21.53 17.97 3.99
CA THR A 244 22.29 17.62 2.78
C THR A 244 22.12 16.15 2.43
N CYS A 245 22.17 15.25 3.42
CA CYS A 245 21.95 13.82 3.21
C CYS A 245 20.53 13.54 2.68
N LEU A 246 19.52 14.18 3.27
CA LEU A 246 18.14 14.09 2.82
C LEU A 246 18.00 14.54 1.35
N SER A 247 18.63 15.66 0.97
CA SER A 247 18.70 16.10 -0.43
C SER A 247 19.33 15.05 -1.34
N CYS A 248 20.47 14.45 -0.95
CA CYS A 248 21.10 13.36 -1.70
C CYS A 248 20.17 12.15 -1.88
N ILE A 249 19.41 11.77 -0.84
CA ILE A 249 18.44 10.67 -0.92
C ILE A 249 17.35 10.97 -1.98
N PHE A 250 16.85 12.21 -2.03
CA PHE A 250 15.90 12.63 -3.07
C PHE A 250 16.49 12.55 -4.48
N LEU A 251 17.75 12.97 -4.66
CA LEU A 251 18.44 12.84 -5.95
C LEU A 251 18.61 11.38 -6.37
N ILE A 252 19.00 10.50 -5.43
CA ILE A 252 19.11 9.06 -5.66
C ILE A 252 17.76 8.48 -6.08
N MET A 253 16.65 8.84 -5.41
CA MET A 253 15.30 8.42 -5.81
C MET A 253 14.95 8.90 -7.23
N GLY A 254 15.33 10.12 -7.60
CA GLY A 254 15.14 10.65 -8.95
C GLY A 254 15.90 9.85 -10.01
N ILE A 255 17.18 9.55 -9.76
CA ILE A 255 18.02 8.74 -10.65
C ILE A 255 17.46 7.31 -10.77
N LEU A 256 17.06 6.69 -9.67
CA LEU A 256 16.45 5.36 -9.65
C LEU A 256 15.15 5.30 -10.46
N SER A 257 14.34 6.36 -10.45
CA SER A 257 13.14 6.47 -11.29
C SER A 257 13.49 6.48 -12.79
N LEU A 258 14.57 7.18 -13.17
CA LEU A 258 15.06 7.18 -14.56
C LEU A 258 15.65 5.82 -14.96
N ILE A 259 16.33 5.13 -14.05
CA ILE A 259 16.80 3.76 -14.27
C ILE A 259 15.63 2.81 -14.53
N CYS A 260 14.52 2.93 -13.78
CA CYS A 260 13.29 2.17 -14.06
C CYS A 260 12.77 2.42 -15.47
N TYR A 261 12.78 3.69 -15.92
CA TYR A 261 12.40 4.04 -17.29
C TYR A 261 13.29 3.31 -18.32
N VAL A 262 14.61 3.31 -18.13
CA VAL A 262 15.56 2.62 -19.02
C VAL A 262 15.28 1.11 -19.04
N PHE A 263 15.03 0.48 -17.89
CA PHE A 263 14.71 -0.95 -17.85
C PHE A 263 13.40 -1.30 -18.56
N ILE A 264 12.37 -0.47 -18.45
CA ILE A 264 11.11 -0.68 -19.18
C ILE A 264 11.33 -0.53 -20.69
N VAL A 265 12.13 0.44 -21.13
CA VAL A 265 12.50 0.60 -22.56
C VAL A 265 13.29 -0.60 -23.07
N LEU A 266 14.25 -1.10 -22.28
CA LEU A 266 15.02 -2.30 -22.62
C LEU A 266 14.14 -3.55 -22.71
N LEU A 267 13.18 -3.69 -21.80
CA LEU A 267 12.23 -4.78 -21.82
C LEU A 267 11.29 -4.71 -23.03
N ASP A 268 10.81 -3.51 -23.38
CA ASP A 268 9.98 -3.26 -24.56
C ASP A 268 10.72 -3.67 -25.84
N ASN A 269 11.94 -3.15 -26.03
CA ASN A 269 12.70 -3.35 -27.25
C ASN A 269 13.26 -4.77 -27.41
N LYS A 270 13.79 -5.38 -26.34
CA LYS A 270 14.51 -6.66 -26.43
C LYS A 270 13.66 -7.91 -26.17
N VAL A 271 12.63 -7.80 -25.33
CA VAL A 271 11.90 -8.97 -24.81
C VAL A 271 10.47 -9.02 -25.33
N LEU A 272 9.72 -7.91 -25.28
CA LEU A 272 8.32 -7.90 -25.72
C LEU A 272 8.15 -7.89 -27.24
N SER A 273 9.13 -7.39 -27.98
CA SER A 273 9.12 -7.38 -29.45
C SER A 273 9.22 -8.77 -30.10
N LYS A 274 9.51 -9.84 -29.32
CA LYS A 274 9.66 -11.21 -29.83
C LYS A 274 8.69 -12.16 -29.10
N PRO A 275 7.85 -12.92 -29.81
CA PRO A 275 7.05 -13.97 -29.17
C PRO A 275 8.00 -15.03 -28.60
N THR A 276 7.86 -15.34 -27.31
CA THR A 276 8.78 -16.23 -26.57
C THR A 276 8.25 -17.66 -26.41
N TYR A 277 6.94 -17.87 -26.55
CA TYR A 277 6.28 -19.19 -26.58
C TYR A 277 4.85 -19.08 -27.15
N ILE A 278 4.27 -20.21 -27.57
CA ILE A 278 2.88 -20.30 -28.03
C ILE A 278 1.97 -20.44 -26.81
N VAL A 279 1.00 -19.54 -26.64
CA VAL A 279 0.00 -19.60 -25.56
C VAL A 279 -1.18 -20.45 -26.04
N GLU A 280 -1.33 -21.66 -25.50
CA GLU A 280 -2.34 -22.66 -25.93
C GLU A 280 -3.78 -22.24 -25.60
N THR A 281 -3.96 -21.32 -24.66
CA THR A 281 -5.27 -20.76 -24.29
C THR A 281 -5.34 -19.25 -24.50
N ARG A 282 -5.41 -18.82 -25.78
CA ARG A 282 -6.01 -17.50 -26.06
C ARG A 282 -7.51 -17.60 -25.77
N ILE A 283 -7.91 -17.22 -24.56
CA ILE A 283 -9.31 -16.92 -24.26
C ILE A 283 -9.78 -15.95 -25.35
N LYS A 284 -10.80 -16.34 -26.13
CA LYS A 284 -11.32 -15.54 -27.25
C LYS A 284 -11.67 -14.16 -26.71
N LYS A 285 -10.96 -13.13 -27.20
CA LYS A 285 -11.34 -11.74 -26.98
C LYS A 285 -12.72 -11.53 -27.59
N SER A 286 -13.74 -11.34 -26.76
CA SER A 286 -14.97 -10.70 -27.18
C SER A 286 -14.59 -9.34 -27.77
N LYS A 287 -14.92 -9.10 -29.05
CA LYS A 287 -14.79 -7.77 -29.67
C LYS A 287 -15.89 -6.87 -29.14
N THR A 288 -15.82 -6.50 -27.87
CA THR A 288 -16.65 -5.46 -27.29
C THR A 288 -15.84 -4.17 -27.21
N LYS A 289 -16.48 -3.04 -27.57
CA LYS A 289 -15.89 -1.71 -27.41
C LYS A 289 -15.41 -1.57 -25.97
N THR A 290 -14.17 -1.10 -25.80
CA THR A 290 -13.68 -0.68 -24.50
C THR A 290 -14.61 0.43 -24.01
N PRO A 291 -15.29 0.29 -22.86
CA PRO A 291 -16.32 1.25 -22.42
C PRO A 291 -15.77 2.68 -22.19
N GLY A 292 -16.53 3.64 -21.71
CA GLY A 292 -15.97 4.83 -21.04
C GLY A 292 -15.42 4.52 -19.63
N PHE A 293 -14.62 5.40 -19.00
CA PHE A 293 -14.26 5.25 -17.58
C PHE A 293 -15.51 5.30 -16.67
N THR A 294 -16.45 6.20 -17.00
CA THR A 294 -17.76 6.31 -16.34
C THR A 294 -18.55 5.02 -16.46
N GLU A 295 -18.64 4.46 -17.68
CA GLU A 295 -19.26 3.15 -17.91
C GLU A 295 -18.53 2.04 -17.14
N GLY A 296 -17.21 2.13 -16.97
CA GLY A 296 -16.44 1.19 -16.15
C GLY A 296 -16.78 1.25 -14.66
N ILE A 297 -17.08 2.45 -14.13
CA ILE A 297 -17.58 2.63 -12.76
C ILE A 297 -18.98 2.04 -12.62
N GLU A 298 -19.88 2.36 -13.56
CA GLU A 298 -21.25 1.84 -13.57
C GLU A 298 -21.23 0.30 -13.60
N MET A 299 -20.47 -0.29 -14.53
CA MET A 299 -20.27 -1.75 -14.59
C MET A 299 -19.67 -2.34 -13.31
N ALA A 300 -18.78 -1.61 -12.63
CA ALA A 300 -18.19 -2.07 -11.37
C ALA A 300 -19.19 -2.08 -10.22
N PHE A 301 -20.12 -1.12 -10.18
CA PHE A 301 -21.21 -1.09 -9.20
C PHE A 301 -22.31 -2.09 -9.53
N ASP A 302 -22.54 -2.39 -10.82
CA ASP A 302 -23.51 -3.40 -11.26
C ASP A 302 -23.03 -4.83 -11.00
N SER A 303 -21.72 -5.07 -11.04
CA SER A 303 -21.13 -6.38 -10.79
C SER A 303 -20.90 -6.63 -9.30
N LYS A 304 -21.67 -7.57 -8.73
CA LYS A 304 -21.52 -8.01 -7.33
C LYS A 304 -20.10 -8.48 -7.00
N LEU A 305 -19.41 -9.10 -7.97
CA LEU A 305 -18.03 -9.57 -7.78
C LEU A 305 -17.05 -8.40 -7.66
N VAL A 306 -17.08 -7.46 -8.60
CA VAL A 306 -16.15 -6.32 -8.64
C VAL A 306 -16.37 -5.44 -7.41
N LEU A 307 -17.63 -5.20 -7.05
CA LEU A 307 -18.01 -4.51 -5.83
C LEU A 307 -17.50 -5.24 -4.57
N GLY A 308 -17.59 -6.57 -4.53
CA GLY A 308 -16.97 -7.37 -3.46
C GLY A 308 -15.45 -7.14 -3.35
N VAL A 309 -14.73 -7.09 -4.47
CA VAL A 309 -13.29 -6.77 -4.49
C VAL A 309 -13.02 -5.34 -4.00
N CYS A 310 -13.85 -4.38 -4.41
CA CYS A 310 -13.75 -2.99 -3.94
C CYS A 310 -13.91 -2.90 -2.41
N PHE A 311 -14.88 -3.63 -1.85
CA PHE A 311 -15.12 -3.64 -0.41
C PHE A 311 -14.02 -4.33 0.40
N ILE A 312 -13.43 -5.44 -0.07
CA ILE A 312 -12.27 -6.03 0.65
C ILE A 312 -11.08 -5.06 0.69
N VAL A 313 -10.85 -4.30 -0.39
CA VAL A 313 -9.78 -3.29 -0.45
C VAL A 313 -10.10 -2.11 0.45
N PHE A 314 -11.36 -1.68 0.49
CA PHE A 314 -11.83 -0.64 1.41
C PHE A 314 -11.61 -1.06 2.86
N PHE A 315 -12.14 -2.20 3.29
CA PHE A 315 -12.04 -2.66 4.68
C PHE A 315 -10.60 -2.88 5.13
N TYR A 316 -9.75 -3.53 4.32
CA TYR A 316 -8.33 -3.68 4.62
C TYR A 316 -7.66 -2.31 4.88
N ASN A 317 -7.89 -1.32 4.02
CA ASN A 317 -7.26 0.00 4.16
C ASN A 317 -7.86 0.80 5.33
N THR A 318 -9.16 0.67 5.60
CA THR A 318 -9.84 1.30 6.73
C THR A 318 -9.29 0.76 8.05
N THR A 319 -9.28 -0.56 8.24
CA THR A 319 -8.84 -1.18 9.51
C THR A 319 -7.36 -0.95 9.78
N ALA A 320 -6.51 -1.13 8.75
CA ALA A 320 -5.07 -0.89 8.88
C ALA A 320 -4.76 0.58 9.17
N ASN A 321 -5.54 1.53 8.61
CA ASN A 321 -5.31 2.95 8.85
C ASN A 321 -5.76 3.38 10.25
N ILE A 322 -6.91 2.90 10.76
CA ILE A 322 -7.36 3.24 12.12
C ILE A 322 -6.36 2.70 13.15
N ALA A 323 -6.01 1.41 13.08
CA ALA A 323 -5.04 0.82 14.00
C ALA A 323 -3.64 1.45 13.86
N GLY A 324 -3.21 1.75 12.63
CA GLY A 324 -1.93 2.42 12.36
C GLY A 324 -1.86 3.85 12.89
N ILE A 325 -2.96 4.62 12.87
CA ILE A 325 -2.99 5.98 13.44
C ILE A 325 -2.87 5.91 14.96
N SER A 326 -3.56 4.96 15.62
CA SER A 326 -3.45 4.75 17.08
C SER A 326 -2.02 4.40 17.51
N ALA A 327 -1.35 3.51 16.78
CA ALA A 327 0.05 3.16 17.07
C ALA A 327 0.99 4.36 16.93
N LYS A 328 0.74 5.23 15.95
CA LYS A 328 1.56 6.43 15.70
C LYS A 328 1.32 7.53 16.73
N SER A 329 0.10 7.68 17.26
CA SER A 329 -0.12 8.65 18.35
C SER A 329 0.63 8.26 19.62
N ALA A 330 0.73 6.95 19.93
CA ALA A 330 1.58 6.48 21.03
C ALA A 330 3.07 6.80 20.80
N GLN A 331 3.61 6.52 19.61
CA GLN A 331 5.00 6.86 19.24
C GLN A 331 5.28 8.35 19.39
N ARG A 332 4.33 9.19 19.00
CA ARG A 332 4.47 10.64 19.09
C ARG A 332 4.58 11.11 20.53
N ILE A 333 3.71 10.65 21.43
CA ILE A 333 3.77 11.01 22.86
C ILE A 333 5.11 10.62 23.46
N MET A 334 5.64 9.44 23.08
CA MET A 334 6.96 9.01 23.52
C MET A 334 8.08 9.92 22.96
N SER A 335 7.99 10.31 21.69
CA SER A 335 8.95 11.24 21.07
C SER A 335 8.96 12.63 21.72
N GLU A 336 7.79 13.11 22.17
CA GLU A 336 7.65 14.38 22.89
C GLU A 336 8.29 14.29 24.30
N LYS A 337 8.11 13.15 24.99
CA LYS A 337 8.78 12.91 26.29
C LYS A 337 10.31 12.83 26.19
N LEU A 338 10.83 12.24 25.11
CA LEU A 338 12.27 12.06 24.90
C LEU A 338 12.97 13.31 24.34
N GLY A 339 12.23 14.35 23.95
CA GLY A 339 12.79 15.57 23.33
C GLY A 339 13.40 15.37 21.93
N THR A 340 13.44 14.13 21.42
CA THR A 340 14.00 13.77 20.10
C THR A 340 12.89 13.36 19.16
N LYS A 341 12.32 14.34 18.45
CA LYS A 341 11.14 14.12 17.59
C LYS A 341 11.50 13.29 16.34
N GLU A 342 12.47 13.72 15.55
CA GLU A 342 12.73 13.15 14.21
C GLU A 342 13.47 11.79 14.24
N ASP A 343 14.59 11.72 14.97
CA ASP A 343 15.42 10.51 15.09
C ASP A 343 14.60 9.30 15.58
N TYR A 344 13.82 9.48 16.65
CA TYR A 344 13.03 8.42 17.25
C TYR A 344 12.02 7.80 16.28
N ILE A 345 11.37 8.63 15.46
CA ILE A 345 10.38 8.16 14.48
C ILE A 345 11.06 7.44 13.33
N ILE A 346 12.18 7.96 12.82
CA ILE A 346 12.95 7.31 11.77
C ILE A 346 13.48 5.96 12.25
N LYS A 347 13.93 5.86 13.50
CA LYS A 347 14.32 4.59 14.13
C LYS A 347 13.18 3.57 14.14
N ASN A 348 12.00 3.99 14.59
CA ASN A 348 10.82 3.13 14.64
C ASN A 348 10.39 2.68 13.24
N GLN A 349 10.51 3.58 12.25
CA GLN A 349 10.23 3.28 10.86
C GLN A 349 11.24 2.27 10.28
N PHE A 350 12.52 2.38 10.62
CA PHE A 350 13.55 1.40 10.28
C PHE A 350 13.19 0.00 10.80
N ILE A 351 12.88 -0.11 12.11
CA ILE A 351 12.48 -1.40 12.73
C ILE A 351 11.27 -1.98 12.03
N SER A 352 10.25 -1.15 11.77
CA SER A 352 9.02 -1.60 11.12
C SER A 352 9.23 -2.04 9.67
N GLN A 353 10.16 -1.41 8.93
CA GLN A 353 10.55 -1.83 7.57
C GLN A 353 11.34 -3.14 7.58
N LEU A 354 12.25 -3.34 8.54
CA LEU A 354 12.95 -4.61 8.72
C LEU A 354 11.98 -5.76 9.00
N ILE A 355 11.03 -5.56 9.91
CA ILE A 355 9.99 -6.56 10.21
C ILE A 355 9.21 -6.88 8.93
N THR A 356 8.81 -5.84 8.18
CA THR A 356 8.07 -6.01 6.93
C THR A 356 8.85 -6.86 5.93
N GLY A 357 10.10 -6.50 5.64
CA GLY A 357 10.91 -7.19 4.65
C GLY A 357 11.21 -8.64 5.04
N SER A 358 11.74 -8.84 6.26
CA SER A 358 12.17 -10.16 6.73
C SER A 358 11.03 -11.15 6.88
N PHE A 359 9.93 -10.76 7.55
CA PHE A 359 8.78 -11.66 7.73
C PHE A 359 8.04 -11.95 6.43
N THR A 360 7.93 -10.97 5.52
CA THR A 360 7.30 -11.22 4.21
C THR A 360 8.11 -12.22 3.40
N ILE A 361 9.44 -12.06 3.33
CA ILE A 361 10.32 -13.02 2.64
C ILE A 361 10.17 -14.41 3.28
N PHE A 362 10.23 -14.49 4.61
CA PHE A 362 10.07 -15.75 5.33
C PHE A 362 8.75 -16.45 4.97
N ILE A 363 7.62 -15.74 5.03
CA ILE A 363 6.29 -16.29 4.71
C ILE A 363 6.18 -16.72 3.25
N LEU A 364 6.71 -15.94 2.31
CA LEU A 364 6.64 -16.25 0.88
C LEU A 364 7.56 -17.41 0.47
N LEU A 365 8.63 -17.67 1.23
CA LEU A 365 9.48 -18.84 1.05
C LEU A 365 8.80 -20.12 1.54
N LEU A 366 7.91 -20.04 2.53
CA LEU A 366 7.18 -21.19 3.04
C LEU A 366 6.35 -21.87 1.93
N PRO A 367 6.36 -23.22 1.84
CA PRO A 367 5.60 -23.95 0.82
C PRO A 367 4.09 -23.70 0.85
N LEU A 368 3.55 -23.25 1.99
CA LEU A 368 2.13 -23.01 2.21
C LEU A 368 1.55 -22.02 1.19
N THR A 369 2.25 -20.93 0.88
CA THR A 369 1.78 -19.93 -0.12
C THR A 369 1.75 -20.50 -1.53
N LYS A 370 2.57 -21.52 -1.84
CA LYS A 370 2.70 -22.10 -3.18
C LYS A 370 1.63 -23.14 -3.50
N TYR A 371 1.26 -23.96 -2.51
CA TYR A 371 0.21 -24.99 -2.67
C TYR A 371 -1.19 -24.42 -2.45
N ALA A 372 -1.32 -23.40 -1.61
CA ALA A 372 -2.62 -22.91 -1.18
C ALA A 372 -3.37 -22.13 -2.26
N VAL A 373 -2.70 -21.53 -3.25
CA VAL A 373 -3.40 -20.71 -4.25
C VAL A 373 -4.16 -21.56 -5.30
N LYS A 374 -3.80 -22.84 -5.47
CA LYS A 374 -4.50 -23.75 -6.39
C LYS A 374 -5.70 -24.48 -5.78
N LYS A 375 -5.74 -24.70 -4.45
CA LYS A 375 -6.82 -25.46 -3.78
C LYS A 375 -7.46 -24.79 -2.57
N THR A 376 -6.86 -23.75 -1.99
CA THR A 376 -7.31 -23.13 -0.73
C THR A 376 -7.20 -21.60 -0.76
N TRP A 377 -7.68 -20.96 -1.85
CA TRP A 377 -7.67 -19.50 -1.97
C TRP A 377 -8.36 -18.80 -0.80
N THR A 378 -9.51 -19.35 -0.37
CA THR A 378 -10.29 -18.86 0.78
C THR A 378 -9.46 -18.80 2.06
N ILE A 379 -8.67 -19.83 2.35
CA ILE A 379 -7.86 -19.93 3.58
C ILE A 379 -6.77 -18.86 3.58
N ILE A 380 -6.09 -18.65 2.44
CA ILE A 380 -5.07 -17.59 2.33
C ILE A 380 -5.72 -16.21 2.47
N ALA A 381 -6.86 -15.99 1.81
CA ALA A 381 -7.56 -14.72 1.87
C ALA A 381 -8.02 -14.40 3.30
N LEU A 382 -8.46 -15.42 4.06
CA LEU A 382 -8.88 -15.30 5.46
C LEU A 382 -7.73 -15.00 6.42
N ALA A 383 -6.48 -15.31 6.05
CA ALA A 383 -5.33 -14.96 6.88
C ALA A 383 -5.22 -13.44 7.07
N SER A 384 -5.59 -12.64 6.05
CA SER A 384 -5.50 -11.18 6.12
C SER A 384 -6.37 -10.53 7.21
N PRO A 385 -7.70 -10.77 7.27
CA PRO A 385 -8.53 -10.25 8.36
C PRO A 385 -8.13 -10.81 9.72
N PHE A 386 -7.69 -12.07 9.79
CA PHE A 386 -7.30 -12.70 11.05
C PHE A 386 -6.11 -12.00 11.72
N PHE A 387 -5.03 -11.75 10.99
CA PHE A 387 -3.86 -11.06 11.55
C PHE A 387 -4.17 -9.59 11.90
N ILE A 388 -4.95 -8.90 11.07
CA ILE A 388 -5.36 -7.51 11.37
C ILE A 388 -6.23 -7.45 12.62
N PHE A 389 -7.13 -8.41 12.82
CA PHE A 389 -7.97 -8.51 14.00
C PHE A 389 -7.13 -8.63 15.27
N ILE A 390 -6.18 -9.57 15.29
CA ILE A 390 -5.27 -9.78 16.44
C ILE A 390 -4.46 -8.52 16.73
N SER A 391 -3.81 -7.95 15.72
CA SER A 391 -3.01 -6.72 15.89
C SER A 391 -3.85 -5.53 16.36
N SER A 392 -5.08 -5.40 15.86
CA SER A 392 -5.99 -4.32 16.29
C SER A 392 -6.39 -4.47 17.76
N ILE A 393 -6.74 -5.69 18.19
CA ILE A 393 -7.04 -5.97 19.60
C ILE A 393 -5.86 -5.61 20.49
N LEU A 394 -4.65 -6.01 20.11
CA LEU A 394 -3.44 -5.72 20.88
C LEU A 394 -3.18 -4.22 21.02
N ILE A 395 -3.23 -3.46 19.91
CA ILE A 395 -3.02 -2.00 19.92
C ILE A 395 -4.07 -1.31 20.78
N PHE A 396 -5.36 -1.55 20.53
CA PHE A 396 -6.41 -0.83 21.24
C PHE A 396 -6.50 -1.23 22.70
N THR A 397 -6.22 -2.47 23.06
CA THR A 397 -6.19 -2.90 24.47
C THR A 397 -5.10 -2.18 25.25
N LEU A 398 -3.90 -2.06 24.68
CA LEU A 398 -2.81 -1.30 25.31
C LEU A 398 -3.09 0.20 25.36
N ALA A 399 -3.71 0.75 24.30
CA ALA A 399 -4.15 2.14 24.30
C ALA A 399 -5.17 2.40 25.41
N ILE A 400 -6.20 1.56 25.56
CA ILE A 400 -7.20 1.64 26.63
C ILE A 400 -6.52 1.59 28.00
N TYR A 401 -5.61 0.64 28.22
CA TYR A 401 -4.90 0.49 29.49
C TYR A 401 -4.11 1.76 29.86
N ASN A 402 -3.34 2.29 28.92
CA ASN A 402 -2.52 3.48 29.15
C ASN A 402 -3.36 4.74 29.38
N THR A 403 -4.49 4.87 28.69
CA THR A 403 -5.36 6.03 28.88
C THR A 403 -6.16 5.97 30.20
N ILE A 404 -6.44 4.77 30.71
CA ILE A 404 -7.01 4.61 32.07
C ILE A 404 -6.02 5.11 33.13
N LEU A 405 -4.71 4.84 32.95
CA LEU A 405 -3.67 5.28 33.89
C LEU A 405 -3.49 6.80 33.93
N THR A 406 -3.71 7.50 32.80
CA THR A 406 -3.60 8.96 32.72
C THR A 406 -4.87 9.72 33.14
N ASP A 407 -5.97 9.02 33.46
CA ASP A 407 -7.28 9.56 33.87
C ASP A 407 -7.88 10.60 32.89
N THR A 408 -7.46 10.59 31.61
CA THR A 408 -7.85 11.57 30.58
C THR A 408 -9.07 11.18 29.76
N ALA A 409 -9.50 9.91 29.77
CA ALA A 409 -10.52 9.44 28.84
C ALA A 409 -11.96 9.50 29.35
N ILE A 410 -12.84 9.98 28.47
CA ILE A 410 -14.31 9.98 28.65
C ILE A 410 -14.87 8.54 28.66
N SER A 411 -14.18 7.59 28.03
CA SER A 411 -14.54 6.17 27.97
C SER A 411 -14.29 5.39 29.29
N VAL A 412 -13.71 6.05 30.30
CA VAL A 412 -13.19 5.42 31.53
C VAL A 412 -14.25 5.17 32.61
N LYS A 413 -15.42 5.80 32.57
CA LYS A 413 -16.45 5.56 33.60
C LYS A 413 -17.14 4.19 33.50
N LEU A 414 -17.24 3.60 32.31
CA LEU A 414 -18.00 2.36 32.11
C LEU A 414 -17.17 1.07 32.29
N LEU A 415 -15.86 1.12 32.05
CA LEU A 415 -14.99 -0.07 32.00
C LEU A 415 -13.83 -0.08 33.00
N LYS A 416 -13.75 0.93 33.88
CA LYS A 416 -12.80 0.98 34.99
C LYS A 416 -12.67 -0.37 35.73
N PRO A 417 -13.75 -1.11 36.10
CA PRO A 417 -13.61 -2.36 36.85
C PRO A 417 -13.09 -3.58 36.04
N ILE A 418 -13.26 -3.60 34.71
CA ILE A 418 -12.85 -4.75 33.87
C ILE A 418 -11.35 -4.70 33.58
N PHE A 419 -10.82 -3.51 33.29
CA PHE A 419 -9.40 -3.31 32.94
C PHE A 419 -8.48 -3.02 34.15
N THR A 420 -9.03 -2.72 35.33
CA THR A 420 -8.27 -2.76 36.60
C THR A 420 -8.20 -4.15 37.23
N SER A 421 -8.74 -5.19 36.57
CA SER A 421 -8.60 -6.57 37.05
C SER A 421 -7.13 -6.96 37.19
N LYS A 422 -6.80 -7.67 38.28
CA LYS A 422 -5.43 -8.12 38.64
C LYS A 422 -4.70 -8.86 37.51
N PHE A 423 -5.42 -9.38 36.51
CA PHE A 423 -4.85 -10.15 35.40
C PHE A 423 -4.03 -9.29 34.43
N VAL A 424 -4.57 -8.17 33.95
CA VAL A 424 -3.88 -7.28 33.00
C VAL A 424 -2.71 -6.56 33.67
N THR A 425 -2.93 -6.10 34.91
CA THR A 425 -1.91 -5.45 35.73
C THR A 425 -0.79 -6.42 36.10
N ASN A 426 -1.06 -7.69 36.42
CA ASN A 426 0.00 -8.68 36.70
C ASN A 426 0.83 -9.04 35.45
N ILE A 427 0.22 -9.17 34.26
CA ILE A 427 0.97 -9.47 33.03
C ILE A 427 1.96 -8.34 32.70
N LEU A 428 1.51 -7.09 32.78
CA LEU A 428 2.36 -5.94 32.48
C LEU A 428 3.41 -5.69 33.57
N LYS A 429 3.06 -5.89 34.84
CA LYS A 429 4.00 -5.75 35.97
C LYS A 429 5.07 -6.85 35.98
N ASN A 430 4.74 -8.06 35.52
CA ASN A 430 5.71 -9.16 35.36
C ASN A 430 6.69 -8.94 34.20
N LEU A 431 6.36 -8.07 33.24
CA LEU A 431 7.23 -7.75 32.10
C LEU A 431 8.22 -6.62 32.39
N SER A 432 8.10 -5.87 33.49
CA SER A 432 9.00 -4.76 33.86
C SER A 432 9.21 -3.70 32.76
N ILE A 433 8.25 -3.54 31.84
CA ILE A 433 8.29 -2.56 30.75
C ILE A 433 7.30 -1.45 31.09
N ASP A 434 7.73 -0.18 30.93
CA ASP A 434 6.83 0.96 31.05
C ASP A 434 5.66 0.80 30.08
N SER A 435 4.44 1.01 30.59
CA SER A 435 3.21 0.70 29.86
C SER A 435 3.09 1.41 28.49
N LEU A 436 3.67 2.61 28.37
CA LEU A 436 3.77 3.36 27.11
C LEU A 436 4.79 2.76 26.13
N ASP A 437 5.92 2.25 26.62
CA ASP A 437 6.94 1.61 25.78
C ASP A 437 6.41 0.31 25.19
N ALA A 438 5.66 -0.48 25.97
CA ALA A 438 4.99 -1.68 25.48
C ALA A 438 4.01 -1.36 24.34
N GLU A 439 3.22 -0.30 24.47
CA GLU A 439 2.30 0.15 23.42
C GLU A 439 3.05 0.59 22.16
N VAL A 440 4.16 1.31 22.30
CA VAL A 440 4.98 1.72 21.15
C VAL A 440 5.59 0.51 20.44
N ILE A 441 6.19 -0.43 21.18
CA ILE A 441 6.81 -1.63 20.61
C ILE A 441 5.76 -2.47 19.85
N VAL A 442 4.61 -2.72 20.48
CA VAL A 442 3.51 -3.46 19.85
C VAL A 442 2.95 -2.70 18.65
N GLY A 443 2.89 -1.38 18.72
CA GLY A 443 2.49 -0.52 17.61
C GLY A 443 3.44 -0.59 16.42
N VAL A 444 4.75 -0.49 16.64
CA VAL A 444 5.80 -0.62 15.60
C VAL A 444 5.75 -2.00 14.96
N PHE A 445 5.61 -3.04 15.76
CA PHE A 445 5.51 -4.42 15.30
C PHE A 445 4.25 -4.65 14.47
N SER A 446 3.10 -4.17 14.95
CA SER A 446 1.82 -4.29 14.27
C SER A 446 1.76 -3.50 12.95
N ASP A 447 2.35 -2.31 12.90
CA ASP A 447 2.47 -1.54 11.65
C ASP A 447 3.32 -2.28 10.59
N GLY A 448 4.34 -3.02 11.04
CA GLY A 448 5.11 -3.94 10.21
C GLY A 448 4.24 -5.12 9.75
N LEU A 449 3.54 -5.77 10.67
CA LEU A 449 2.65 -6.89 10.37
C LEU A 449 1.53 -6.53 9.38
N PHE A 450 0.94 -5.33 9.46
CA PHE A 450 -0.08 -4.90 8.49
C PHE A 450 0.44 -4.91 7.05
N ARG A 451 1.73 -4.59 6.86
CA ARG A 451 2.39 -4.65 5.55
C ARG A 451 2.78 -6.07 5.17
N VAL A 452 3.26 -6.87 6.12
CA VAL A 452 3.53 -8.30 5.88
C VAL A 452 2.27 -8.98 5.36
N VAL A 453 1.16 -8.78 6.05
CA VAL A 453 -0.15 -9.32 5.65
C VAL A 453 -0.58 -8.81 4.28
N LYS A 454 -0.31 -7.53 3.97
CA LYS A 454 -0.59 -6.95 2.66
C LYS A 454 0.12 -7.70 1.54
N TYR A 455 1.44 -7.80 1.65
CA TYR A 455 2.30 -8.27 0.57
C TYR A 455 2.33 -9.79 0.49
N ALA A 456 2.17 -10.49 1.62
CA ALA A 456 2.22 -11.95 1.66
C ALA A 456 0.88 -12.63 1.33
N PHE A 457 -0.25 -11.98 1.65
CA PHE A 457 -1.57 -12.61 1.54
C PHE A 457 -2.56 -11.78 0.73
N PHE A 458 -2.81 -10.53 1.13
CA PHE A 458 -3.89 -9.72 0.58
C PHE A 458 -3.67 -9.41 -0.91
N ASP A 459 -2.50 -8.87 -1.26
CA ASP A 459 -2.22 -8.50 -2.65
C ASP A 459 -2.18 -9.74 -3.55
N ILE A 460 -1.56 -10.84 -3.11
CA ILE A 460 -1.47 -12.09 -3.91
C ILE A 460 -2.86 -12.66 -4.19
N THR A 461 -3.73 -12.76 -3.17
CA THR A 461 -5.08 -13.29 -3.34
C THR A 461 -5.93 -12.38 -4.22
N LYS A 462 -5.85 -11.06 -4.03
CA LYS A 462 -6.54 -10.06 -4.85
C LYS A 462 -6.07 -10.08 -6.31
N GLU A 463 -4.76 -10.12 -6.58
CA GLU A 463 -4.24 -10.19 -7.97
C GLU A 463 -4.60 -11.52 -8.64
N SER A 464 -4.55 -12.64 -7.90
CA SER A 464 -4.96 -13.94 -8.44
C SER A 464 -6.44 -13.99 -8.85
N LEU A 465 -7.31 -13.28 -8.11
CA LEU A 465 -8.72 -13.11 -8.43
C LEU A 465 -8.90 -12.19 -9.64
N SER A 466 -8.16 -11.08 -9.70
CA SER A 466 -8.18 -10.14 -10.84
C SER A 466 -7.82 -10.81 -12.17
N MET A 467 -6.86 -11.74 -12.15
CA MET A 467 -6.46 -12.49 -13.34
C MET A 467 -7.52 -13.48 -13.85
N ARG A 468 -8.60 -13.73 -13.09
CA ARG A 468 -9.76 -14.52 -13.53
C ARG A 468 -10.89 -13.70 -14.12
N ILE A 469 -10.85 -12.38 -13.98
CA ILE A 469 -11.78 -11.45 -14.64
C ILE A 469 -11.37 -11.31 -16.11
N ASP A 470 -12.33 -11.12 -17.02
CA ASP A 470 -12.03 -10.92 -18.44
C ASP A 470 -11.04 -9.75 -18.67
N SER A 471 -10.06 -10.02 -19.54
CA SER A 471 -8.97 -9.10 -19.89
C SER A 471 -9.46 -7.76 -20.43
N THR A 472 -10.64 -7.71 -21.05
CA THR A 472 -11.25 -6.50 -21.62
C THR A 472 -11.55 -5.43 -20.56
N TYR A 473 -11.99 -5.85 -19.37
CA TYR A 473 -12.42 -4.94 -18.29
C TYR A 473 -11.45 -4.88 -17.11
N ARG A 474 -10.51 -5.83 -17.03
CA ARG A 474 -9.60 -6.02 -15.89
C ARG A 474 -8.80 -4.77 -15.52
N SER A 475 -8.18 -4.10 -16.49
CA SER A 475 -7.34 -2.90 -16.26
C SER A 475 -8.14 -1.73 -15.65
N ARG A 476 -9.45 -1.68 -15.93
CA ARG A 476 -10.35 -0.63 -15.45
C ARG A 476 -10.85 -0.88 -14.05
N PHE A 477 -11.31 -2.10 -13.80
CA PHE A 477 -11.66 -2.51 -12.44
C PHE A 477 -10.47 -2.35 -11.51
N LYS A 478 -9.24 -2.64 -11.99
CA LYS A 478 -8.01 -2.36 -11.24
C LYS A 478 -7.83 -0.90 -10.89
N GLY A 479 -8.14 0.02 -11.80
CA GLY A 479 -8.20 1.45 -11.47
C GLY A 479 -9.18 1.76 -10.35
N ILE A 480 -10.35 1.16 -10.37
CA ILE A 480 -11.41 1.42 -9.40
C ILE A 480 -11.00 0.87 -8.02
N TYR A 481 -10.65 -0.41 -7.89
CA TYR A 481 -10.34 -0.97 -6.58
C TYR A 481 -8.96 -0.53 -6.04
N ASP A 482 -7.90 -0.55 -6.86
CA ASP A 482 -6.54 -0.20 -6.39
C ASP A 482 -6.28 1.31 -6.37
N GLY A 483 -6.90 2.08 -7.28
CA GLY A 483 -6.75 3.53 -7.34
C GLY A 483 -7.68 4.26 -6.38
N ILE A 484 -8.98 4.03 -6.51
CA ILE A 484 -10.02 4.82 -5.82
C ILE A 484 -10.39 4.22 -4.47
N PHE A 485 -10.86 2.98 -4.41
CA PHE A 485 -11.36 2.39 -3.16
C PHE A 485 -10.28 2.21 -2.10
N ALA A 486 -9.04 1.92 -2.50
CA ALA A 486 -7.90 1.90 -1.59
C ALA A 486 -7.69 3.24 -0.87
N LYS A 487 -7.93 4.38 -1.55
CA LYS A 487 -7.82 5.72 -0.96
C LYS A 487 -9.08 6.13 -0.21
N ILE A 488 -10.26 5.78 -0.71
CA ILE A 488 -11.53 5.97 0.00
C ILE A 488 -11.49 5.27 1.37
N GLY A 489 -10.92 4.06 1.47
CA GLY A 489 -10.78 3.37 2.76
C GLY A 489 -9.92 4.14 3.79
N ARG A 490 -8.79 4.71 3.35
CA ARG A 490 -7.90 5.53 4.21
C ARG A 490 -8.49 6.90 4.56
N ALA A 491 -9.13 7.55 3.59
CA ALA A 491 -9.78 8.84 3.79
C ALA A 491 -11.04 8.70 4.65
N GLY A 492 -11.86 7.67 4.40
CA GLY A 492 -13.05 7.35 5.17
C GLY A 492 -12.74 7.04 6.64
N SER A 493 -11.68 6.26 6.92
CA SER A 493 -11.21 6.09 8.30
C SER A 493 -10.72 7.38 8.94
N SER A 494 -10.01 8.24 8.19
CA SER A 494 -9.55 9.54 8.70
C SER A 494 -10.74 10.48 9.01
N LEU A 495 -11.78 10.45 8.17
CA LEU A 495 -13.04 11.17 8.39
C LEU A 495 -13.79 10.63 9.61
N LEU A 496 -13.89 9.32 9.79
CA LEU A 496 -14.48 8.71 10.99
C LEU A 496 -13.74 9.15 12.26
N ILE A 497 -12.40 9.18 12.22
CA ILE A 497 -11.58 9.66 13.34
C ILE A 497 -11.88 11.12 13.64
N ILE A 498 -11.89 12.00 12.63
CA ILE A 498 -12.19 13.43 12.80
C ILE A 498 -13.59 13.62 13.40
N ILE A 499 -14.62 12.94 12.88
CA ILE A 499 -16.00 13.05 13.37
C ILE A 499 -16.11 12.60 14.82
N ILE A 500 -15.55 11.44 15.17
CA ILE A 500 -15.63 10.88 16.52
C ILE A 500 -14.85 11.75 17.51
N CYS A 501 -13.62 12.15 17.19
CA CYS A 501 -12.83 13.04 18.04
C CYS A 501 -13.52 14.39 18.22
N ARG A 502 -14.12 14.96 17.17
CA ARG A 502 -14.87 16.22 17.24
C ARG A 502 -16.12 16.09 18.13
N PHE A 503 -16.91 15.05 17.92
CA PHE A 503 -18.13 14.80 18.67
C PHE A 503 -17.86 14.62 20.16
N LEU A 504 -16.80 13.87 20.49
CA LEU A 504 -16.40 13.64 21.88
C LEU A 504 -15.53 14.77 22.47
N SER A 505 -15.19 15.79 21.68
CA SER A 505 -14.25 16.86 22.07
C SER A 505 -12.89 16.33 22.60
N ILE A 506 -12.38 15.29 21.94
CA ILE A 506 -11.14 14.58 22.26
C ILE A 506 -10.03 14.99 21.30
N LYS A 507 -8.79 15.12 21.81
CA LYS A 507 -7.61 15.47 21.00
C LYS A 507 -6.85 14.27 20.48
N ASP A 508 -6.66 13.24 21.32
CA ASP A 508 -5.97 12.02 20.92
C ASP A 508 -6.99 10.92 20.64
N MET A 509 -6.86 10.28 19.49
CA MET A 509 -7.65 9.11 19.10
C MET A 509 -7.65 8.01 20.17
N ARG A 510 -6.58 7.93 20.98
CA ARG A 510 -6.41 6.96 22.07
C ARG A 510 -7.49 7.07 23.15
N ASP A 511 -8.04 8.26 23.42
CA ASP A 511 -9.09 8.42 24.44
C ASP A 511 -10.43 7.80 24.01
N ALA A 512 -10.64 7.63 22.69
CA ALA A 512 -11.79 6.95 22.09
C ALA A 512 -11.44 5.55 21.54
N SER A 513 -10.31 4.96 21.98
CA SER A 513 -9.78 3.67 21.52
C SER A 513 -10.82 2.53 21.54
N LEU A 514 -11.72 2.47 22.53
CA LEU A 514 -12.78 1.46 22.56
C LEU A 514 -13.74 1.56 21.38
N ILE A 515 -14.18 2.78 21.03
CA ILE A 515 -15.12 3.00 19.94
C ILE A 515 -14.46 2.55 18.62
N PHE A 516 -13.18 2.91 18.45
CA PHE A 516 -12.40 2.48 17.31
C PHE A 516 -12.15 0.97 17.28
N LEU A 517 -12.00 0.31 18.43
CA LEU A 517 -11.91 -1.15 18.51
C LEU A 517 -13.21 -1.80 18.01
N VAL A 518 -14.38 -1.35 18.49
CA VAL A 518 -15.69 -1.89 18.05
C VAL A 518 -15.88 -1.71 16.55
N ILE A 519 -15.56 -0.52 16.02
CA ILE A 519 -15.65 -0.23 14.57
C ILE A 519 -14.71 -1.15 13.77
N ASN A 520 -13.49 -1.37 14.25
CA ASN A 520 -12.53 -2.28 13.59
C ASN A 520 -13.02 -3.73 13.60
N ILE A 521 -13.54 -4.23 14.74
CA ILE A 521 -14.07 -5.59 14.84
C ILE A 521 -15.25 -5.77 13.88
N ALA A 522 -16.21 -4.82 13.86
CA ALA A 522 -17.33 -4.86 12.93
C ALA A 522 -16.87 -4.88 11.46
N SER A 523 -15.88 -4.06 11.13
CA SER A 523 -15.28 -3.99 9.79
C SER A 523 -14.63 -5.32 9.38
N VAL A 524 -13.90 -5.98 10.29
CA VAL A 524 -13.27 -7.29 10.05
C VAL A 524 -14.32 -8.39 9.84
N ILE A 525 -15.41 -8.37 10.59
CA ILE A 525 -16.49 -9.36 10.47
C ILE A 525 -17.13 -9.26 9.07
N ILE A 526 -17.49 -8.04 8.65
CA ILE A 526 -18.07 -7.81 7.32
C ILE A 526 -17.07 -8.22 6.22
N TRP A 527 -15.80 -7.84 6.37
CA TRP A 527 -14.74 -8.21 5.44
C TRP A 527 -14.60 -9.73 5.29
N THR A 528 -14.65 -10.46 6.41
CA THR A 528 -14.61 -11.93 6.43
C THR A 528 -15.76 -12.56 5.63
N PHE A 529 -17.00 -12.07 5.78
CA PHE A 529 -18.14 -12.57 5.01
C PHE A 529 -17.97 -12.39 3.49
N ILE A 530 -17.41 -11.25 3.07
CA ILE A 530 -17.16 -10.96 1.65
C ILE A 530 -16.11 -11.92 1.07
N ILE A 531 -15.09 -12.29 1.86
CA ILE A 531 -14.06 -13.26 1.42
C ILE A 531 -14.68 -14.63 1.14
N PHE A 532 -15.60 -15.11 1.99
CA PHE A 532 -16.29 -16.38 1.75
C PHE A 532 -17.10 -16.36 0.44
N TYR A 533 -17.80 -15.25 0.17
CA TYR A 533 -18.51 -15.06 -1.09
C TYR A 533 -17.57 -15.10 -2.31
N LEU A 534 -16.50 -14.30 -2.28
CA LEU A 534 -15.52 -14.24 -3.38
C LEU A 534 -14.82 -15.58 -3.58
N GLY A 535 -14.52 -16.29 -2.49
CA GLY A 535 -13.83 -17.57 -2.56
C GLY A 535 -14.69 -18.69 -3.14
N SER A 536 -16.00 -18.68 -2.89
CA SER A 536 -16.93 -19.61 -3.56
C SER A 536 -16.92 -19.40 -5.08
N LYS A 537 -16.95 -18.15 -5.54
CA LYS A 537 -16.91 -17.80 -6.98
C LYS A 537 -15.57 -18.14 -7.61
N TYR A 538 -14.47 -17.89 -6.90
CA TYR A 538 -13.12 -18.22 -7.35
C TYR A 538 -12.91 -19.72 -7.52
N ASN A 539 -13.33 -20.53 -6.53
CA ASN A 539 -13.21 -21.98 -6.59
C ASN A 539 -14.04 -22.58 -7.73
N LYS A 540 -15.24 -22.02 -8.00
CA LYS A 540 -16.06 -22.41 -9.15
C LYS A 540 -15.33 -22.17 -10.48
N SER A 541 -14.72 -20.99 -10.66
CA SER A 541 -13.93 -20.65 -11.85
C SER A 541 -12.68 -21.54 -12.03
N ILE A 542 -12.03 -21.95 -10.93
CA ILE A 542 -10.92 -22.91 -11.01
C ILE A 542 -11.40 -24.28 -11.50
N ASN A 543 -12.50 -24.78 -10.96
CA ASN A 543 -13.01 -26.11 -11.30
C ASN A 543 -13.51 -26.17 -12.75
N GLU A 544 -14.13 -25.10 -13.22
CA GLU A 544 -14.72 -25.02 -14.57
C GLU A 544 -13.72 -24.51 -15.62
N ASN A 545 -12.55 -23.98 -15.22
CA ASN A 545 -11.57 -23.30 -16.07
C ASN A 545 -12.14 -22.14 -16.92
N VAL A 546 -13.28 -21.58 -16.52
CA VAL A 546 -13.92 -20.44 -17.18
C VAL A 546 -13.55 -19.14 -16.45
N THR A 547 -13.48 -18.02 -17.17
CA THR A 547 -13.43 -16.68 -16.56
C THR A 547 -14.63 -16.46 -15.66
N ILE A 548 -14.46 -15.75 -14.54
CA ILE A 548 -15.60 -15.50 -13.66
C ILE A 548 -16.55 -14.56 -14.40
N ASP A 549 -17.78 -15.03 -14.60
CA ASP A 549 -18.82 -14.20 -15.19
C ASP A 549 -19.08 -13.00 -14.29
N LEU A 550 -19.11 -11.81 -14.90
CA LEU A 550 -19.46 -10.61 -14.18
C LEU A 550 -20.95 -10.78 -13.92
N ASP A 551 -21.34 -11.12 -12.68
CA ASP A 551 -22.74 -11.21 -12.25
C ASP A 551 -23.43 -9.83 -12.39
N LEU A 552 -23.60 -9.35 -13.61
CA LEU A 552 -24.19 -8.07 -13.97
C LEU A 552 -25.65 -8.18 -13.54
N ALA A 553 -26.06 -7.29 -12.63
CA ALA A 553 -27.44 -7.21 -12.21
C ALA A 553 -28.34 -6.88 -13.43
N GLY A 554 -28.91 -7.92 -14.05
CA GLY A 554 -30.10 -7.81 -14.90
C GLY A 554 -29.95 -7.46 -16.38
N LYS A 555 -28.77 -7.52 -17.03
CA LYS A 555 -28.65 -7.10 -18.46
C LYS A 555 -27.98 -8.05 -19.47
N GLN A 556 -27.87 -9.35 -19.17
CA GLN A 556 -27.46 -10.35 -20.19
C GLN A 556 -28.26 -11.66 -20.10
N LYS A 557 -29.59 -11.57 -20.23
CA LYS A 557 -30.40 -12.74 -20.61
C LYS A 557 -31.02 -12.63 -22.02
N GLU A 558 -30.81 -11.54 -22.75
CA GLU A 558 -31.53 -11.30 -24.02
C GLU A 558 -30.66 -11.22 -25.29
N THR A 559 -29.34 -11.47 -25.24
CA THR A 559 -28.49 -11.36 -26.46
C THR A 559 -27.68 -12.61 -26.83
N ILE A 560 -28.19 -13.80 -26.47
CA ILE A 560 -27.64 -15.09 -26.96
C ILE A 560 -28.69 -15.89 -27.77
N VAL A 561 -29.85 -15.31 -28.08
CA VAL A 561 -30.80 -15.91 -29.04
C VAL A 561 -31.19 -14.86 -30.06
N GLU A 562 -30.33 -14.68 -31.06
CA GLU A 562 -30.69 -14.47 -32.47
C GLU A 562 -29.45 -14.64 -33.36
#